data_AF-A0AB35NDS0-F1
#
_entry.id   AF-A0AB35NDS0-F1
#
_cell.length_a   1.000
_cell.length_b   1.000
_cell.length_c   1.000
_cell.angle_alpha   90.00
_cell.angle_beta   90.00
_cell.angle_gamma   90.00
#
_symmetry.space_group_name_H-M   'P 1'
#
loop_
_entity.id
_entity.type
_entity.pdbx_description
1 polymer ?
#
loop_
_entity_poly.entity_id
_entity_poly.type
_entity_poly.pdbx_seq_one_letter_code
_entity_poly.pdbx_strand_id
1 'polypeptide(L)'
;MTMMHENQPHFWQATAANQTYTELCNALYERELFRLAATPSSELAQLPKRIASLPFYIRRAASSILQYPANLALDSQNASWYGKQFKRCPASKQAADPILAFYSKAAKPGLIVPLYCEDKTLEHIVLDSVDEVDVTEQRLHCNQYGWFSFSGMPLAEDNSKLFLLKPDKNIMTAACCGHQWLNLQKKEPRLLTLRELLLASRLNWRNFARPHLGQSS
;
A
#
# COMPACT_ATOMS: atom_id res chain seq x y z
N MET A 1 -17.36 39.15 -45.95
CA MET A 1 -17.83 37.75 -45.85
C MET A 1 -16.67 36.97 -45.25
N THR A 2 -16.56 37.02 -43.92
CA THR A 2 -15.41 36.52 -43.18
C THR A 2 -15.69 35.07 -42.83
N MET A 3 -14.95 34.15 -43.44
CA MET A 3 -15.00 32.72 -43.14
C MET A 3 -14.59 32.54 -41.67
N MET A 4 -15.54 32.14 -40.83
CA MET A 4 -15.25 31.66 -39.48
C MET A 4 -14.49 30.34 -39.63
N HIS A 5 -13.21 30.34 -39.26
CA HIS A 5 -12.46 29.12 -39.08
C HIS A 5 -13.10 28.35 -37.92
N GLU A 6 -13.63 27.17 -38.23
CA GLU A 6 -14.14 26.22 -37.26
C GLU A 6 -13.06 25.93 -36.21
N ASN A 7 -13.40 26.17 -34.95
CA ASN A 7 -12.59 25.85 -33.81
C ASN A 7 -12.60 24.32 -33.62
N GLN A 8 -11.71 23.62 -34.34
CA GLN A 8 -11.44 22.20 -34.14
C GLN A 8 -10.96 21.98 -32.69
N PRO A 9 -11.63 21.15 -31.88
CA PRO A 9 -11.15 20.86 -30.53
C PRO A 9 -9.84 20.07 -30.64
N HIS A 10 -8.79 20.61 -30.03
CA HIS A 10 -7.45 20.03 -29.95
C HIS A 10 -7.49 18.70 -29.18
N PHE A 11 -7.85 17.60 -29.85
CA PHE A 11 -7.91 16.23 -29.30
C PHE A 11 -6.54 15.74 -28.77
N TRP A 12 -5.46 16.47 -29.09
CA TRP A 12 -4.06 16.08 -28.86
C TRP A 12 -3.35 16.81 -27.73
N GLN A 13 -4.00 17.65 -26.94
CA GLN A 13 -3.38 18.15 -25.72
C GLN A 13 -3.55 17.12 -24.60
N ALA A 14 -2.77 16.05 -24.66
CA ALA A 14 -2.57 15.20 -23.49
C ALA A 14 -2.03 16.09 -22.37
N THR A 15 -2.87 16.39 -21.37
CA THR A 15 -2.41 17.12 -20.19
C THR A 15 -1.33 16.28 -19.51
N ALA A 16 -0.35 16.91 -18.86
CA ALA A 16 0.69 16.19 -18.14
C ALA A 16 0.10 15.14 -17.18
N ALA A 17 -1.05 15.44 -16.55
CA ALA A 17 -1.80 14.50 -15.72
C ALA A 17 -2.30 13.26 -16.48
N ASN A 18 -2.79 13.41 -17.72
CA ASN A 18 -3.24 12.29 -18.55
C ASN A 18 -2.05 11.43 -19.02
N GLN A 19 -0.92 12.06 -19.32
CA GLN A 19 0.32 11.34 -19.61
C GLN A 19 0.79 10.53 -18.40
N THR A 20 0.90 11.15 -17.22
CA THR A 20 1.28 10.47 -15.97
C THR A 20 0.30 9.35 -15.62
N TYR A 21 -1.01 9.54 -15.83
CA TYR A 21 -2.01 8.49 -15.65
C TYR A 21 -1.74 7.27 -16.53
N THR A 22 -1.42 7.52 -17.80
CA THR A 22 -1.14 6.47 -18.79
C THR A 22 0.16 5.73 -18.45
N GLU A 23 1.22 6.46 -18.07
CA GLU A 23 2.48 5.88 -17.59
C GLU A 23 2.26 4.97 -16.38
N LEU A 24 1.50 5.45 -15.39
CA LEU A 24 1.14 4.66 -14.21
C LEU A 24 0.37 3.38 -14.59
N CYS A 25 -0.63 3.49 -15.47
CA CYS A 25 -1.39 2.32 -15.92
C CYS A 25 -0.48 1.30 -16.60
N ASN A 26 0.40 1.74 -17.51
CA ASN A 26 1.32 0.85 -18.23
C ASN A 26 2.29 0.14 -17.28
N ALA A 27 2.95 0.89 -16.38
CA ALA A 27 3.86 0.33 -15.38
C ALA A 27 3.17 -0.69 -14.47
N LEU A 28 1.93 -0.40 -14.06
CA LEU A 28 1.12 -1.32 -13.25
C LEU A 28 0.72 -2.57 -14.03
N TYR A 29 0.30 -2.43 -15.30
CA TYR A 29 -0.03 -3.60 -16.13
C TYR A 29 1.18 -4.50 -16.31
N GLU A 30 2.32 -3.95 -16.69
CA GLU A 30 3.56 -4.72 -16.88
C GLU A 30 3.88 -5.53 -15.62
N ARG A 31 3.91 -4.88 -14.46
CA ARG A 31 4.23 -5.53 -13.19
C ARG A 31 3.22 -6.62 -12.79
N GLU A 32 1.92 -6.35 -12.96
CA GLU A 32 0.89 -7.31 -12.58
C GLU A 32 0.81 -8.49 -13.55
N LEU A 33 1.06 -8.27 -14.85
CA LEU A 33 1.17 -9.35 -15.83
C LEU A 33 2.35 -10.27 -15.52
N PHE A 34 3.52 -9.72 -15.18
CA PHE A 34 4.67 -10.52 -14.72
C PHE A 34 4.32 -11.34 -13.47
N ARG A 35 3.63 -10.75 -12.48
CA ARG A 35 3.20 -11.48 -11.28
C ARG A 35 2.20 -12.60 -11.62
N LEU A 36 1.23 -12.33 -12.48
CA LEU A 36 0.23 -13.31 -12.91
C LEU A 36 0.86 -14.46 -13.69
N ALA A 37 1.87 -14.18 -14.51
CA ALA A 37 2.62 -15.20 -15.23
C ALA A 37 3.41 -16.15 -14.30
N ALA A 38 3.82 -15.66 -13.13
CA ALA A 38 4.51 -16.43 -12.10
C ALA A 38 3.57 -17.10 -11.08
N THR A 39 2.25 -17.15 -11.35
CA THR A 39 1.26 -17.74 -10.43
C THR A 39 1.52 -19.24 -10.22
N PRO A 40 1.59 -19.74 -8.98
CA PRO A 40 1.81 -21.16 -8.71
C PRO A 40 0.62 -22.00 -9.19
N SER A 41 0.87 -23.29 -9.44
CA SER A 41 -0.14 -24.24 -9.94
C SER A 41 -1.38 -24.33 -9.04
N SER A 42 -1.21 -24.18 -7.73
CA SER A 42 -2.31 -24.16 -6.74
C SER A 42 -3.30 -23.01 -6.92
N GLU A 43 -2.92 -21.91 -7.57
CA GLU A 43 -3.74 -20.71 -7.74
C GLU A 43 -4.31 -20.53 -9.16
N LEU A 44 -3.97 -21.43 -10.10
CA LEU A 44 -4.36 -21.29 -11.51
C LEU A 44 -5.88 -21.19 -11.73
N ALA A 45 -6.68 -21.84 -10.89
CA ALA A 45 -8.14 -21.77 -10.96
C ALA A 45 -8.69 -20.34 -10.73
N GLN A 46 -7.94 -19.49 -10.02
CA GLN A 46 -8.33 -18.10 -9.74
C GLN A 46 -7.80 -17.11 -10.78
N LEU A 47 -6.86 -17.54 -11.62
CA LEU A 47 -6.16 -16.68 -12.59
C LEU A 47 -7.12 -15.94 -13.54
N PRO A 48 -8.17 -16.58 -14.14
CA PRO A 48 -9.09 -15.87 -15.01
C PRO A 48 -9.83 -14.73 -14.31
N LYS A 49 -10.25 -14.95 -13.06
CA LYS A 49 -10.93 -13.91 -12.24
C LYS A 49 -9.98 -12.75 -11.95
N ARG A 50 -8.72 -13.04 -11.60
CA ARG A 50 -7.70 -12.01 -11.35
C ARG A 50 -7.44 -11.16 -12.58
N ILE A 51 -7.24 -11.79 -13.76
CA ILE A 51 -7.06 -11.09 -15.04
C ILE A 51 -8.26 -10.22 -15.38
N ALA A 52 -9.49 -10.76 -15.26
CA ALA A 52 -10.72 -10.01 -15.57
C ALA A 52 -10.88 -8.75 -14.70
N SER A 53 -10.46 -8.81 -13.43
CA SER A 53 -10.52 -7.68 -12.50
C SER A 53 -9.38 -6.66 -12.66
N LEU A 54 -8.30 -7.03 -13.35
CA LEU A 54 -7.07 -6.26 -13.39
C LEU A 54 -7.25 -4.81 -13.90
N PRO A 55 -8.01 -4.56 -15.01
CA PRO A 55 -8.20 -3.20 -15.50
C PRO A 55 -8.88 -2.27 -14.49
N PHE A 56 -9.83 -2.79 -13.72
CA PHE A 56 -10.52 -2.03 -12.70
C PHE A 56 -9.55 -1.58 -11.60
N TYR A 57 -8.76 -2.52 -11.06
CA TYR A 57 -7.84 -2.22 -9.97
C TYR A 57 -6.66 -1.34 -10.41
N ILE A 58 -6.15 -1.52 -11.63
CA ILE A 58 -5.07 -0.67 -12.16
C ILE A 58 -5.55 0.76 -12.33
N ARG A 59 -6.70 0.97 -13.01
CA ARG A 59 -7.25 2.32 -13.18
C ARG A 59 -7.50 2.99 -11.84
N ARG A 60 -8.05 2.24 -10.88
CA ARG A 60 -8.29 2.73 -9.52
C ARG A 60 -6.98 3.13 -8.84
N ALA A 61 -5.95 2.28 -8.87
CA ALA A 61 -4.66 2.57 -8.28
C ALA A 61 -4.00 3.80 -8.93
N ALA A 62 -3.95 3.87 -10.26
CA ALA A 62 -3.39 5.01 -10.99
C ALA A 62 -4.12 6.32 -10.66
N SER A 63 -5.46 6.33 -10.65
CA SER A 63 -6.25 7.49 -10.26
C SER A 63 -5.98 7.91 -8.82
N SER A 64 -5.95 6.95 -7.89
CA SER A 64 -5.70 7.24 -6.48
C SER A 64 -4.27 7.72 -6.22
N ILE A 65 -3.27 7.24 -6.97
CA ILE A 65 -1.89 7.71 -6.89
C ILE A 65 -1.79 9.18 -7.32
N LEU A 66 -2.44 9.57 -8.43
CA LEU A 66 -2.42 10.95 -8.92
C LEU A 66 -3.12 11.94 -7.99
N GLN A 67 -4.21 11.51 -7.36
CA GLN A 67 -4.99 12.33 -6.45
C GLN A 67 -4.32 12.49 -5.07
N TYR A 68 -3.29 11.70 -4.78
CA TYR A 68 -2.74 11.60 -3.44
C TYR A 68 -1.88 12.83 -3.06
N PRO A 69 -2.29 13.62 -2.05
CA PRO A 69 -1.62 14.87 -1.75
C PRO A 69 -0.35 14.70 -0.91
N ALA A 70 0.79 15.07 -1.53
CA ALA A 70 1.81 16.00 -1.03
C ALA A 70 2.83 15.62 0.07
N ASN A 71 2.91 14.39 0.59
CA ASN A 71 4.01 14.05 1.55
C ASN A 71 5.12 13.14 0.97
N LEU A 72 4.88 12.52 -0.18
CA LEU A 72 5.83 11.63 -0.84
C LEU A 72 5.96 12.04 -2.31
N ALA A 73 7.16 11.97 -2.85
CA ALA A 73 7.40 12.21 -4.27
C ALA A 73 6.88 11.01 -5.09
N LEU A 74 6.35 11.26 -6.28
CA LEU A 74 5.86 10.20 -7.16
C LEU A 74 6.90 9.85 -8.22
N ASP A 75 7.08 8.55 -8.45
CA ASP A 75 7.71 7.99 -9.64
C ASP A 75 6.65 7.30 -10.49
N SER A 76 6.26 7.97 -11.57
CA SER A 76 5.26 7.45 -12.49
C SER A 76 5.74 6.24 -13.27
N GLN A 77 7.05 6.14 -13.54
CA GLN A 77 7.64 5.05 -14.33
C GLN A 77 7.63 3.73 -13.57
N ASN A 78 7.85 3.79 -12.26
CA ASN A 78 7.83 2.60 -11.39
C ASN A 78 6.51 2.44 -10.61
N ALA A 79 5.53 3.32 -10.85
CA ALA A 79 4.28 3.42 -10.09
C ALA A 79 4.50 3.30 -8.57
N SER A 80 5.43 4.11 -8.06
CA SER A 80 5.96 4.03 -6.70
C SER A 80 6.10 5.41 -6.06
N TRP A 81 6.05 5.47 -4.73
CA TRP A 81 6.31 6.70 -3.98
C TRP A 81 7.72 6.71 -3.39
N TYR A 82 8.34 7.88 -3.35
CA TYR A 82 9.64 8.12 -2.75
C TYR A 82 9.55 9.02 -1.51
N GLY A 83 10.37 8.66 -0.53
CA GLY A 83 10.52 9.34 0.75
C GLY A 83 11.85 8.96 1.38
N LYS A 84 12.32 9.75 2.33
CA LYS A 84 13.60 9.54 3.01
C LYS A 84 13.63 8.18 3.74
N GLN A 85 14.52 7.29 3.31
CA GLN A 85 14.76 6.01 4.00
C GLN A 85 15.76 6.16 5.15
N PHE A 86 15.43 5.64 6.33
CA PHE A 86 16.31 5.62 7.50
C PHE A 86 17.42 4.57 7.38
N LYS A 87 18.54 4.76 8.10
CA LYS A 87 19.69 3.82 8.04
C LYS A 87 19.35 2.42 8.54
N ARG A 88 18.45 2.33 9.52
CA ARG A 88 17.92 1.10 10.11
C ARG A 88 16.39 1.11 10.05
N CYS A 89 15.78 -0.07 10.10
CA CYS A 89 14.33 -0.20 10.10
C CYS A 89 13.71 0.56 11.29
N PRO A 90 12.75 1.47 11.08
CA PRO A 90 12.11 2.23 12.15
C PRO A 90 11.25 1.37 13.09
N ALA A 91 10.87 0.15 12.68
CA ALA A 91 10.13 -0.80 13.51
C ALA A 91 10.88 -1.16 14.81
N SER A 92 12.22 -1.16 14.79
CA SER A 92 13.07 -1.41 15.97
C SER A 92 12.85 -0.44 17.15
N LYS A 93 12.14 0.68 16.95
CA LYS A 93 11.82 1.65 17.99
C LYS A 93 10.40 1.49 18.55
N GLN A 94 9.62 0.57 18.01
CA GLN A 94 8.25 0.31 18.47
C GLN A 94 8.30 -0.59 19.72
N ALA A 95 7.32 -0.42 20.60
CA ALA A 95 7.18 -1.18 21.84
C ALA A 95 5.73 -1.61 22.03
N ALA A 96 5.50 -2.70 22.78
CA ALA A 96 4.19 -3.30 22.97
C ALA A 96 3.14 -2.33 23.56
N ASP A 97 3.49 -1.58 24.61
CA ASP A 97 2.51 -0.72 25.30
C ASP A 97 1.96 0.41 24.41
N PRO A 98 2.78 1.17 23.65
CA PRO A 98 2.27 2.13 22.68
C PRO A 98 1.37 1.53 21.60
N ILE A 99 1.66 0.30 21.16
CA ILE A 99 0.88 -0.44 20.15
C ILE A 99 -0.48 -0.82 20.75
N LEU A 100 -0.47 -1.45 21.92
CA LEU A 100 -1.67 -1.80 22.69
C LEU A 100 -2.57 -0.58 22.93
N ALA A 101 -1.99 0.52 23.41
CA ALA A 101 -2.74 1.75 23.68
C ALA A 101 -3.39 2.35 22.42
N PHE A 102 -2.78 2.17 21.25
CA PHE A 102 -3.35 2.60 19.97
C PHE A 102 -4.51 1.69 19.55
N TYR A 103 -4.27 0.38 19.46
CA TYR A 103 -5.28 -0.56 18.95
C TYR A 103 -6.47 -0.74 19.88
N SER A 104 -6.29 -0.60 21.19
CA SER A 104 -7.40 -0.57 22.16
C SER A 104 -8.44 0.52 21.86
N LYS A 105 -8.08 1.57 21.11
CA LYS A 105 -8.97 2.69 20.77
C LYS A 105 -9.32 2.76 19.29
N ALA A 106 -8.39 2.33 18.43
CA ALA A 106 -8.48 2.56 16.99
C ALA A 106 -8.90 1.32 16.19
N ALA A 107 -8.74 0.11 16.75
CA ALA A 107 -9.02 -1.13 16.02
C ALA A 107 -10.49 -1.17 15.55
N LYS A 108 -10.66 -1.36 14.24
CA LYS A 108 -11.96 -1.52 13.56
C LYS A 108 -11.74 -2.10 12.16
N PRO A 109 -12.71 -2.80 11.59
CA PRO A 109 -12.67 -3.19 10.19
C PRO A 109 -12.40 -2.00 9.25
N GLY A 110 -11.57 -2.23 8.24
CA GLY A 110 -11.11 -1.23 7.27
C GLY A 110 -9.96 -0.34 7.76
N LEU A 111 -9.50 -0.46 9.02
CA LEU A 111 -8.31 0.24 9.48
C LEU A 111 -7.08 -0.26 8.72
N ILE A 112 -6.30 0.66 8.13
CA ILE A 112 -5.07 0.31 7.43
C ILE A 112 -3.94 0.27 8.45
N VAL A 113 -3.23 -0.86 8.49
CA VAL A 113 -2.22 -1.16 9.50
C VAL A 113 -0.89 -1.53 8.87
N PRO A 114 0.23 -1.07 9.44
CA PRO A 114 1.56 -1.50 9.03
C PRO A 114 1.97 -2.79 9.75
N LEU A 115 2.56 -3.73 9.02
CA LEU A 115 3.19 -4.91 9.59
C LEU A 115 4.68 -4.92 9.27
N TYR A 116 5.49 -5.19 10.29
CA TYR A 116 6.88 -5.56 10.11
C TYR A 116 6.96 -7.00 9.59
N CYS A 117 7.85 -7.21 8.62
CA CYS A 117 8.16 -8.52 8.07
C CYS A 117 9.67 -8.73 8.08
N GLU A 118 10.11 -9.89 8.55
CA GLU A 118 11.50 -10.34 8.44
C GLU A 118 11.60 -11.71 7.76
N ASP A 119 12.39 -11.79 6.70
CA ASP A 119 12.81 -13.07 6.13
C ASP A 119 14.32 -13.10 5.90
N LYS A 120 15.03 -14.05 6.52
CA LYS A 120 16.48 -14.24 6.37
C LYS A 120 17.25 -12.92 6.46
N THR A 121 16.99 -12.10 7.49
CA THR A 121 17.57 -10.75 7.74
C THR A 121 17.10 -9.62 6.82
N LEU A 122 16.22 -9.90 5.85
CA LEU A 122 15.56 -8.88 5.05
C LEU A 122 14.34 -8.35 5.79
N GLU A 123 14.48 -7.15 6.35
CA GLU A 123 13.43 -6.42 7.03
C GLU A 123 12.69 -5.52 6.04
N HIS A 124 11.36 -5.47 6.15
CA HIS A 124 10.55 -4.48 5.46
C HIS A 124 9.24 -4.27 6.19
N ILE A 125 8.49 -3.26 5.77
CA ILE A 125 7.16 -2.97 6.30
C ILE A 125 6.17 -3.08 5.14
N VAL A 126 5.06 -3.77 5.37
CA VAL A 126 3.94 -3.93 4.43
C VAL A 126 2.71 -3.22 4.98
N LEU A 127 1.76 -2.92 4.11
CA LEU A 127 0.43 -2.46 4.51
C LEU A 127 -0.59 -3.59 4.39
N ASP A 128 -1.47 -3.67 5.36
CA ASP A 128 -2.69 -4.46 5.26
C ASP A 128 -3.90 -3.70 5.82
N SER A 129 -5.07 -4.32 5.78
CA SER A 129 -6.30 -3.82 6.38
C SER A 129 -6.85 -4.80 7.40
N VAL A 130 -7.37 -4.28 8.49
CA VAL A 130 -8.15 -5.04 9.46
C VAL A 130 -9.49 -5.44 8.83
N ASP A 131 -9.88 -6.71 8.93
CA ASP A 131 -11.20 -7.20 8.52
C ASP A 131 -12.03 -7.74 9.70
N GLU A 132 -11.38 -8.18 10.78
CA GLU A 132 -12.04 -8.60 12.03
C GLU A 132 -11.39 -7.99 13.28
N VAL A 133 -12.19 -7.71 14.31
CA VAL A 133 -11.71 -7.24 15.62
C VAL A 133 -12.45 -7.98 16.73
N ASP A 134 -11.70 -8.57 17.63
CA ASP A 134 -12.19 -9.23 18.83
C ASP A 134 -11.69 -8.45 20.06
N VAL A 135 -12.57 -7.61 20.59
CA VAL A 135 -12.27 -6.71 21.71
C VAL A 135 -12.13 -7.49 23.02
N THR A 136 -12.82 -8.63 23.14
CA THR A 136 -12.79 -9.47 24.35
C THR A 136 -11.41 -10.10 24.51
N GLU A 137 -10.89 -10.70 23.44
CA GLU A 137 -9.55 -11.32 23.42
C GLU A 137 -8.44 -10.33 23.05
N GLN A 138 -8.76 -9.04 22.92
CA GLN A 138 -7.83 -7.96 22.55
C GLN A 138 -6.96 -8.30 21.33
N ARG A 139 -7.60 -8.69 20.24
CA ARG A 139 -6.93 -9.10 18.99
C ARG A 139 -7.66 -8.57 17.77
N LEU A 140 -6.94 -8.46 16.67
CA LEU A 140 -7.49 -8.10 15.37
C LEU A 140 -6.95 -9.03 14.29
N HIS A 141 -7.74 -9.24 13.25
CA HIS A 141 -7.35 -10.00 12.08
C HIS A 141 -6.96 -9.03 10.96
N CYS A 142 -5.79 -9.28 10.38
CA CYS A 142 -5.30 -8.61 9.18
C CYS A 142 -5.65 -9.48 7.96
N ASN A 143 -6.25 -8.87 6.95
CA ASN A 143 -6.86 -9.58 5.83
C ASN A 143 -5.92 -10.52 5.04
N GLN A 144 -4.61 -10.23 4.98
CA GLN A 144 -3.62 -11.10 4.36
C GLN A 144 -2.74 -11.84 5.36
N TYR A 145 -2.60 -11.33 6.58
CA TYR A 145 -1.53 -11.75 7.50
C TYR A 145 -2.03 -12.38 8.82
N GLY A 146 -3.33 -12.60 8.95
CA GLY A 146 -3.88 -13.37 10.06
C GLY A 146 -4.09 -12.58 11.35
N TRP A 147 -4.20 -13.30 12.46
CA TRP A 147 -4.50 -12.73 13.78
C TRP A 147 -3.26 -12.15 14.48
N PHE A 148 -3.45 -10.98 15.08
CA PHE A 148 -2.49 -10.31 15.95
C PHE A 148 -3.17 -9.84 17.23
N SER A 149 -2.47 -9.93 18.35
CA SER A 149 -2.87 -9.25 19.58
C SER A 149 -2.77 -7.73 19.42
N PHE A 150 -3.49 -6.98 20.25
CA PHE A 150 -3.41 -5.52 20.26
C PHE A 150 -2.02 -5.00 20.66
N SER A 151 -1.17 -5.79 21.32
CA SER A 151 0.22 -5.45 21.62
C SER A 151 1.18 -5.66 20.45
N GLY A 152 0.70 -6.22 19.34
CA GLY A 152 1.45 -6.39 18.09
C GLY A 152 1.94 -7.81 17.84
N MET A 153 1.78 -8.73 18.79
CA MET A 153 2.28 -10.10 18.68
C MET A 153 1.44 -10.94 17.71
N PRO A 154 2.09 -11.73 16.83
CA PRO A 154 1.42 -12.72 16.00
C PRO A 154 0.75 -13.80 16.85
N LEU A 155 -0.42 -14.28 16.42
CA LEU A 155 -1.21 -15.29 17.14
C LEU A 155 -1.31 -16.64 16.40
N ALA A 156 -0.60 -16.80 15.27
CA ALA A 156 -0.55 -18.03 14.51
C ALA A 156 0.91 -18.41 14.17
N GLU A 157 1.17 -19.68 13.88
CA GLU A 157 2.53 -20.14 13.57
C GLU A 157 3.03 -19.63 12.20
N ASP A 158 2.11 -19.51 11.25
CA ASP A 158 2.36 -19.05 9.88
C ASP A 158 2.74 -17.56 9.80
N ASN A 159 2.32 -16.76 10.78
CA ASN A 159 2.65 -15.34 10.89
C ASN A 159 3.69 -15.02 11.98
N SER A 160 4.40 -16.03 12.51
CA SER A 160 5.35 -15.89 13.62
C SER A 160 6.52 -14.92 13.38
N LYS A 161 6.83 -14.61 12.11
CA LYS A 161 7.86 -13.62 11.71
C LYS A 161 7.30 -12.21 11.43
N LEU A 162 6.02 -11.99 11.73
CA LEU A 162 5.33 -10.73 11.48
C LEU A 162 5.01 -10.05 12.80
N PHE A 163 5.07 -8.72 12.81
CA PHE A 163 4.63 -7.94 13.96
C PHE A 163 3.75 -6.78 13.51
N LEU A 164 2.59 -6.66 14.12
CA LEU A 164 1.70 -5.53 13.90
C LEU A 164 2.29 -4.29 14.58
N LEU A 165 2.47 -3.22 13.82
CA LEU A 165 3.08 -1.98 14.31
C LEU A 165 2.02 -0.92 14.55
N LYS A 166 2.32 0.05 15.42
CA LYS A 166 1.53 1.28 15.50
C LYS A 166 1.85 2.17 14.28
N PRO A 167 0.83 2.70 13.58
CA PRO A 167 1.08 3.61 12.48
C PRO A 167 1.60 4.96 12.99
N ASP A 168 2.74 5.36 12.44
CA ASP A 168 3.29 6.72 12.56
C ASP A 168 3.90 7.17 11.22
N LYS A 169 4.30 8.44 11.10
CA LYS A 169 4.79 8.98 9.83
C LYS A 169 6.00 8.22 9.28
N ASN A 170 6.92 7.75 10.12
CA ASN A 170 8.12 7.03 9.67
C ASN A 170 7.77 5.61 9.24
N ILE A 171 6.95 4.92 10.02
CA ILE A 171 6.45 3.56 9.71
C ILE A 171 5.65 3.59 8.40
N MET A 172 4.71 4.51 8.27
CA MET A 172 3.84 4.61 7.09
C MET A 172 4.63 5.06 5.86
N THR A 173 5.62 5.95 6.00
CA THR A 173 6.51 6.31 4.88
C THR A 173 7.33 5.10 4.42
N ALA A 174 7.91 4.35 5.35
CA ALA A 174 8.65 3.14 5.01
C ALA A 174 7.79 2.12 4.26
N ALA A 175 6.56 1.89 4.74
CA ALA A 175 5.61 1.00 4.08
C ALA A 175 5.18 1.51 2.69
N CYS A 176 4.83 2.79 2.56
CA CYS A 176 4.37 3.37 1.29
C CYS A 176 5.47 3.52 0.24
N CYS A 177 6.73 3.60 0.67
CA CYS A 177 7.88 3.70 -0.23
C CYS A 177 8.55 2.35 -0.48
N GLY A 178 8.05 1.25 0.09
CA GLY A 178 8.66 -0.08 -0.05
C GLY A 178 10.07 -0.17 0.55
N HIS A 179 10.41 0.64 1.56
CA HIS A 179 11.76 0.63 2.14
C HIS A 179 12.11 -0.76 2.69
N GLN A 180 13.38 -1.15 2.49
CA GLN A 180 13.90 -2.43 2.96
C GLN A 180 15.25 -2.27 3.65
N TRP A 181 15.55 -3.21 4.53
CA TRP A 181 16.85 -3.30 5.18
C TRP A 181 17.35 -4.74 5.12
N LEU A 182 18.63 -4.91 4.78
CA LEU A 182 19.29 -6.21 4.76
C LEU A 182 20.50 -6.12 5.68
N ASN A 183 20.66 -7.06 6.61
CA ASN A 183 21.74 -7.04 7.60
C ASN A 183 21.87 -5.68 8.33
N LEU A 184 20.73 -5.10 8.73
CA LEU A 184 20.63 -3.80 9.41
C LEU A 184 21.15 -2.59 8.60
N GLN A 185 21.28 -2.74 7.28
CA GLN A 185 21.66 -1.68 6.35
C GLN A 185 20.55 -1.42 5.34
N LYS A 186 20.48 -0.21 4.80
CA LYS A 186 19.51 0.13 3.76
C LYS A 186 19.74 -0.75 2.53
N LYS A 187 18.64 -1.24 1.96
CA LYS A 187 18.59 -1.81 0.63
C LYS A 187 17.69 -0.94 -0.24
N GLU A 188 17.88 -0.99 -1.56
CA GLU A 188 16.96 -0.38 -2.50
C GLU A 188 15.51 -0.77 -2.18
N PRO A 189 14.55 0.18 -2.24
CA PRO A 189 13.16 -0.11 -1.97
C PRO A 189 12.57 -1.15 -2.93
N ARG A 190 11.68 -1.99 -2.41
CA ARG A 190 10.89 -2.92 -3.24
C ARG A 190 9.73 -2.21 -3.91
N LEU A 191 9.27 -2.81 -5.00
CA LEU A 191 7.97 -2.47 -5.56
C LEU A 191 6.85 -2.92 -4.62
N LEU A 192 5.87 -2.04 -4.43
CA LEU A 192 4.65 -2.37 -3.72
C LEU A 192 3.75 -3.27 -4.56
N THR A 193 3.00 -4.16 -3.90
CA THR A 193 1.93 -4.89 -4.58
C THR A 193 0.78 -3.95 -4.97
N LEU A 194 -0.07 -4.35 -5.93
CA LEU A 194 -1.25 -3.56 -6.29
C LEU A 194 -2.18 -3.31 -5.08
N ARG A 195 -2.30 -4.29 -4.18
CA ARG A 195 -3.05 -4.14 -2.94
C ARG A 195 -2.45 -3.06 -2.04
N GLU A 196 -1.14 -3.10 -1.82
CA GLU A 196 -0.45 -2.10 -0.99
C GLU A 196 -0.59 -0.69 -1.58
N LEU A 197 -0.53 -0.53 -2.90
CA LEU A 197 -0.80 0.76 -3.56
C LEU A 197 -2.23 1.27 -3.31
N LEU A 198 -3.22 0.37 -3.40
CA LEU A 198 -4.61 0.70 -3.13
C LEU A 198 -4.86 1.05 -1.65
N LEU A 199 -4.10 0.46 -0.72
CA LEU A 199 -4.15 0.80 0.70
C LEU A 199 -3.44 2.14 0.96
N ALA A 200 -2.21 2.29 0.49
CA ALA A 200 -1.40 3.50 0.67
C ALA A 200 -2.14 4.76 0.20
N SER A 201 -2.82 4.68 -0.94
CA SER A 201 -3.58 5.80 -1.51
C SER A 201 -4.84 6.21 -0.72
N ARG A 202 -5.25 5.42 0.29
CA ARG A 202 -6.40 5.71 1.18
C ARG A 202 -5.98 6.15 2.58
N LEU A 203 -4.68 6.28 2.83
CA LEU A 203 -4.18 6.69 4.15
C LEU A 203 -4.51 8.14 4.46
N ASN A 204 -4.90 8.36 5.72
CA ASN A 204 -5.04 9.68 6.27
C ASN A 204 -3.76 10.07 7.01
N TRP A 205 -2.83 10.77 6.33
CA TRP A 205 -1.57 11.25 6.93
C TRP A 205 -1.73 12.17 8.13
N ARG A 206 -2.91 12.79 8.30
CA ARG A 206 -3.20 13.64 9.45
C ARG A 206 -3.66 12.80 10.65
N ASN A 207 -4.28 11.64 10.41
CA ASN A 207 -4.78 10.77 11.46
C ASN A 207 -4.93 9.32 10.96
N PHE A 208 -3.95 8.48 11.25
CA PHE A 208 -3.95 7.07 10.82
C PHE A 208 -5.04 6.19 11.46
N ALA A 209 -5.73 6.65 12.51
CA ALA A 209 -6.87 5.92 13.10
C ALA A 209 -8.19 6.12 12.32
N ARG A 210 -8.19 6.95 11.27
CA ARG A 210 -9.36 7.26 10.46
C ARG A 210 -9.05 7.03 8.98
N PRO A 211 -10.03 6.58 8.17
CA PRO A 211 -9.84 6.54 6.74
C PRO A 211 -9.58 7.96 6.19
N HIS A 212 -8.90 8.05 5.05
CA HIS A 212 -8.92 9.29 4.29
C HIS A 212 -10.34 9.50 3.77
N LEU A 213 -10.90 10.70 4.00
CA LEU A 213 -12.17 11.11 3.40
C LEU A 213 -11.94 11.43 1.91
N GLY A 214 -11.58 10.42 1.12
CA GLY A 214 -11.59 10.50 -0.34
C GLY A 214 -13.04 10.33 -0.80
N GLN A 215 -13.55 11.31 -1.56
CA GLN A 215 -14.96 11.36 -1.99
C GLN A 215 -15.41 10.01 -2.55
N SER A 216 -16.46 9.45 -1.94
CA SER A 216 -17.27 8.40 -2.53
C SER A 216 -17.68 8.88 -3.92
N SER A 217 -17.14 8.26 -4.97
CA SER A 217 -17.69 8.35 -6.32
C SER A 217 -18.73 7.25 -6.47
#